data_AF-A0A977L0K7-F1
#
_entry.id   AF-A0A977L0K7-F1
#
_cell.length_a   1.000
_cell.length_b   1.000
_cell.length_c   1.000
_cell.angle_alpha   90.00
_cell.angle_beta   90.00
_cell.angle_gamma   90.00
#
_symmetry.space_group_name_H-M   'P 1'
#
loop_
_entity.id
_entity.type
_entity.pdbx_description
1 polymer ?
#
loop_
_entity_poly.entity_id
_entity_poly.type
_entity_poly.pdbx_seq_one_letter_code
_entity_poly.pdbx_strand_id
1 'polypeptide(L)'
;MNDWSNQLEQDLIWREKELASLKAYVISIDKNSVRYQALLRAMWLLLYAHYEGFCKFTWDLYLEELENLQIQRKKCKDEFVKLSLTDSFKRFRGDISDDNIWKFSSMDFHLLLEKELKFSVKLETDSNLWPNLLKDNSLKVGLDCQLIDIHRAKLRNLVGRRNEIAHGKKNIIKNIEEYQPYEQAALEVMHELAVLVVDCLDKRLYLKESS
;
A
#
# COMPACT_ATOMS: atom_id res chain seq x y z
N MET A 1 -21.25 -10.11 2.11
CA MET A 1 -19.87 -9.60 1.97
C MET A 1 -19.91 -8.15 2.40
N ASN A 2 -19.05 -7.75 3.34
CA ASN A 2 -19.01 -6.36 3.82
C ASN A 2 -18.57 -5.44 2.67
N ASP A 3 -18.95 -4.15 2.72
CA ASP A 3 -18.76 -3.24 1.59
C ASP A 3 -17.29 -3.09 1.17
N TRP A 4 -16.38 -2.95 2.15
CA TRP A 4 -14.93 -2.88 1.91
C TRP A 4 -14.36 -4.10 1.18
N SER A 5 -14.84 -5.31 1.50
CA SER A 5 -14.37 -6.54 0.86
C SER A 5 -14.77 -6.57 -0.63
N ASN A 6 -16.00 -6.15 -0.93
CA ASN A 6 -16.44 -6.04 -2.32
C ASN A 6 -15.62 -4.98 -3.08
N GLN A 7 -15.36 -3.84 -2.46
CA GLN A 7 -14.57 -2.77 -3.07
C GLN A 7 -13.14 -3.24 -3.41
N LEU A 8 -12.44 -3.91 -2.47
CA LEU A 8 -11.13 -4.49 -2.72
C LEU A 8 -11.14 -5.55 -3.83
N GLU A 9 -12.14 -6.45 -3.80
CA GLU A 9 -12.26 -7.51 -4.80
C GLU A 9 -12.50 -6.93 -6.20
N GLN A 10 -13.43 -5.99 -6.36
CA GLN A 10 -13.69 -5.36 -7.65
C GLN A 10 -12.45 -4.59 -8.15
N ASP A 11 -11.72 -3.93 -7.25
CA ASP A 11 -10.52 -3.18 -7.57
C ASP A 11 -9.35 -4.07 -8.04
N LEU A 12 -9.21 -5.28 -7.46
CA LEU A 12 -8.30 -6.32 -7.96
C LEU A 12 -8.75 -6.86 -9.33
N ILE A 13 -10.03 -7.23 -9.45
CA ILE A 13 -10.58 -7.89 -10.63
C ILE A 13 -10.34 -7.08 -11.90
N TRP A 14 -10.58 -5.76 -11.87
CA TRP A 14 -10.44 -4.97 -13.10
C TRP A 14 -8.97 -4.84 -13.52
N ARG A 15 -8.03 -4.69 -12.56
CA ARG A 15 -6.58 -4.64 -12.84
C ARG A 15 -6.08 -5.94 -13.42
N GLU A 16 -6.49 -7.07 -12.83
CA GLU A 16 -6.11 -8.39 -13.31
C GLU A 16 -6.66 -8.68 -14.70
N LYS A 17 -7.92 -8.31 -14.96
CA LYS A 17 -8.51 -8.41 -16.30
C LYS A 17 -7.75 -7.59 -17.32
N GLU A 18 -7.31 -6.38 -16.97
CA GLU A 18 -6.52 -5.53 -17.86
C GLU A 18 -5.15 -6.15 -18.17
N LEU A 19 -4.43 -6.62 -17.14
CA LEU A 19 -3.15 -7.33 -17.30
C LEU A 19 -3.29 -8.60 -18.13
N ALA A 20 -4.28 -9.44 -17.81
CA ALA A 20 -4.52 -10.69 -18.51
C ALA A 20 -4.90 -10.47 -19.98
N SER A 21 -5.73 -9.46 -20.27
CA SER A 21 -6.12 -9.09 -21.62
C SER A 21 -4.91 -8.67 -22.47
N LEU A 22 -4.07 -7.77 -21.94
CA LEU A 22 -2.86 -7.33 -22.64
C LEU A 22 -1.87 -8.49 -22.84
N LYS A 23 -1.68 -9.33 -21.80
CA LYS A 23 -0.82 -10.51 -21.86
C LYS A 23 -1.27 -11.49 -22.94
N ALA A 24 -2.57 -11.80 -23.02
CA ALA A 24 -3.14 -12.67 -24.04
C ALA A 24 -2.88 -12.13 -25.45
N TYR A 25 -3.01 -10.82 -25.64
CA TYR A 25 -2.69 -10.19 -26.92
C TYR A 25 -1.21 -10.34 -27.27
N VAL A 26 -0.29 -10.06 -26.33
CA VAL A 26 1.16 -10.15 -26.57
C VAL A 26 1.60 -11.56 -26.95
N ILE A 27 1.01 -12.60 -26.35
CA ILE A 27 1.31 -14.00 -26.66
C ILE A 27 1.04 -14.34 -28.14
N SER A 28 0.08 -13.67 -28.78
CA SER A 28 -0.27 -13.88 -30.20
C SER A 28 0.66 -13.17 -31.19
N ILE A 29 1.56 -12.31 -30.73
CA ILE A 29 2.44 -11.49 -31.59
C ILE A 29 3.75 -12.24 -31.89
N ASP A 30 4.28 -12.06 -33.10
CA ASP A 30 5.61 -12.54 -33.46
C ASP A 30 6.70 -11.99 -32.53
N LYS A 31 7.42 -12.91 -31.86
CA LYS A 31 8.43 -12.62 -30.83
C LYS A 31 9.61 -11.79 -31.35
N ASN A 32 9.86 -11.81 -32.65
CA ASN A 32 10.96 -11.06 -33.28
C ASN A 32 10.56 -9.65 -33.74
N SER A 33 9.29 -9.27 -33.58
CA SER A 33 8.78 -7.99 -34.03
C SER A 33 9.09 -6.84 -33.06
N VAL A 34 9.25 -5.63 -33.61
CA VAL A 34 9.33 -4.38 -32.81
C VAL A 34 8.09 -4.21 -31.93
N ARG A 35 6.92 -4.62 -32.43
CA ARG A 35 5.65 -4.56 -31.71
C ARG A 35 5.69 -5.40 -30.44
N TYR A 36 6.21 -6.62 -30.49
CA TYR A 36 6.33 -7.51 -29.33
C TYR A 36 7.17 -6.85 -28.22
N GLN A 37 8.34 -6.33 -28.58
CA GLN A 37 9.23 -5.64 -27.64
C GLN A 37 8.60 -4.38 -27.04
N ALA A 38 7.89 -3.58 -27.86
CA ALA A 38 7.18 -2.41 -27.38
C ALA A 38 6.06 -2.77 -26.39
N LEU A 39 5.30 -3.83 -26.66
CA LEU A 39 4.23 -4.29 -25.79
C LEU A 39 4.74 -4.88 -24.48
N LEU A 40 5.86 -5.61 -24.46
CA LEU A 40 6.47 -6.08 -23.21
C LEU A 40 6.85 -4.91 -22.29
N ARG A 41 7.40 -3.83 -22.86
CA ARG A 41 7.70 -2.61 -22.10
C ARG A 41 6.42 -1.95 -21.56
N ALA A 42 5.36 -1.92 -22.36
CA ALA A 42 4.06 -1.41 -21.93
C ALA A 42 3.47 -2.26 -20.80
N MET A 43 3.51 -3.60 -20.90
CA MET A 43 3.08 -4.52 -19.84
C MET A 43 3.82 -4.27 -18.53
N TRP A 44 5.13 -4.03 -18.59
CA TRP A 44 5.91 -3.73 -17.38
C TRP A 44 5.48 -2.44 -16.69
N LEU A 45 5.22 -1.39 -17.47
CA LEU A 45 4.71 -0.11 -16.93
C LEU A 45 3.32 -0.29 -16.33
N LEU A 46 2.44 -1.02 -17.02
CA LEU A 46 1.07 -1.27 -16.58
C LEU A 46 1.03 -2.09 -15.30
N LEU A 47 1.83 -3.16 -15.22
CA LEU A 47 1.99 -3.97 -14.01
C LEU A 47 2.39 -3.12 -12.82
N TYR A 48 3.42 -2.28 -13.00
CA TYR A 48 3.84 -1.38 -11.93
C TYR A 48 2.72 -0.40 -11.54
N ALA A 49 2.01 0.19 -12.52
CA ALA A 49 0.93 1.13 -12.26
C ALA A 49 -0.20 0.50 -11.45
N HIS A 50 -0.57 -0.74 -11.76
CA HIS A 50 -1.55 -1.50 -10.99
C HIS A 50 -1.08 -1.83 -9.58
N TYR A 51 0.16 -2.29 -9.44
CA TYR A 51 0.76 -2.58 -8.14
C TYR A 51 0.77 -1.35 -7.22
N GLU A 52 1.30 -0.22 -7.71
CA GLU A 52 1.33 1.03 -6.94
C GLU A 52 -0.08 1.55 -6.64
N GLY A 53 -0.93 1.59 -7.68
CA GLY A 53 -2.28 2.10 -7.56
C GLY A 53 -3.16 1.27 -6.63
N PHE A 54 -3.03 -0.06 -6.64
CA PHE A 54 -3.78 -0.95 -5.77
C PHE A 54 -3.36 -0.81 -4.31
N CYS A 55 -2.06 -0.78 -4.02
CA CYS A 55 -1.58 -0.62 -2.65
C CYS A 55 -2.06 0.70 -2.05
N LYS A 56 -1.98 1.79 -2.82
CA LYS A 56 -2.48 3.10 -2.40
C LYS A 56 -3.99 3.10 -2.15
N PHE A 57 -4.76 2.57 -3.10
CA PHE A 57 -6.21 2.42 -2.95
C PHE A 57 -6.57 1.65 -1.68
N THR A 58 -5.90 0.52 -1.45
CA THR A 58 -6.15 -0.35 -0.30
C THR A 58 -5.89 0.37 1.03
N TRP A 59 -4.81 1.13 1.12
CA TRP A 59 -4.52 1.95 2.31
C TRP A 59 -5.55 3.06 2.51
N ASP A 60 -5.90 3.79 1.45
CA ASP A 60 -6.86 4.88 1.53
C ASP A 60 -8.23 4.36 2.00
N LEU A 61 -8.73 3.28 1.39
CA LEU A 61 -9.97 2.60 1.80
C LEU A 61 -9.89 2.15 3.26
N TYR A 62 -8.79 1.50 3.65
CA TYR A 62 -8.64 0.98 4.99
C TYR A 62 -8.68 2.08 6.06
N LEU A 63 -7.98 3.19 5.84
CA LEU A 63 -8.00 4.32 6.76
C LEU A 63 -9.37 5.00 6.82
N GLU A 64 -10.06 5.14 5.68
CA GLU A 64 -11.41 5.70 5.62
C GLU A 64 -12.41 4.84 6.41
N GLU A 65 -12.38 3.52 6.23
CA GLU A 65 -13.24 2.60 7.00
C GLU A 65 -12.97 2.71 8.51
N LEU A 66 -11.70 2.79 8.92
CA LEU A 66 -11.35 2.97 10.33
C LEU A 66 -11.86 4.30 10.92
N GLU A 67 -11.85 5.39 10.14
CA GLU A 67 -12.44 6.66 10.56
C GLU A 67 -13.97 6.56 10.69
N ASN A 68 -14.62 5.91 9.73
CA ASN A 68 -16.08 5.76 9.70
C ASN A 68 -16.62 4.97 10.91
N LEU A 69 -15.79 4.13 11.54
CA LEU A 69 -16.14 3.43 12.77
C LEU A 69 -16.19 4.33 14.03
N GLN A 70 -15.72 5.58 13.95
CA GLN A 70 -15.77 6.59 15.02
C GLN A 70 -15.27 6.06 16.38
N ILE A 71 -14.13 5.36 16.35
CA ILE A 71 -13.58 4.69 17.53
C ILE A 71 -12.61 5.62 18.26
N GLN A 72 -12.76 5.71 19.59
CA GLN A 72 -11.83 6.45 20.44
C GLN A 72 -10.40 5.87 20.36
N ARG A 73 -9.40 6.74 20.22
CA ARG A 73 -7.98 6.37 20.12
C ARG A 73 -7.54 5.47 21.27
N LYS A 74 -7.98 5.74 22.51
CA LYS A 74 -7.64 4.93 23.68
C LYS A 74 -7.98 3.45 23.59
N LYS A 75 -8.96 3.08 22.74
CA LYS A 75 -9.39 1.68 22.52
C LYS A 75 -8.59 0.97 21.42
N CYS A 76 -7.81 1.71 20.64
CA CYS A 76 -7.14 1.20 19.45
C CYS A 76 -5.68 0.84 19.75
N LYS A 77 -5.11 -0.10 19.00
CA LYS A 77 -3.68 -0.44 19.10
C LYS A 77 -2.80 0.76 18.77
N ASP A 78 -1.58 0.73 19.31
CA ASP A 78 -0.70 1.90 19.34
C ASP A 78 -0.29 2.37 17.94
N GLU A 79 -0.21 1.48 16.95
CA GLU A 79 0.10 1.80 15.55
C GLU A 79 -0.90 2.82 14.99
N PHE A 80 -2.20 2.56 15.15
CA PHE A 80 -3.29 3.43 14.70
C PHE A 80 -3.31 4.74 15.47
N VAL A 81 -3.09 4.69 16.79
CA VAL A 81 -3.06 5.89 17.64
C VAL A 81 -1.89 6.78 17.23
N LYS A 82 -0.69 6.22 17.04
CA LYS A 82 0.50 6.96 16.61
C LYS A 82 0.25 7.63 15.25
N LEU A 83 -0.32 6.89 14.30
CA LEU A 83 -0.62 7.44 12.98
C LEU A 83 -1.65 8.59 13.08
N SER A 84 -2.73 8.40 13.84
CA SER A 84 -3.77 9.41 14.04
C SER A 84 -3.27 10.68 14.74
N LEU A 85 -2.25 10.56 15.60
CA LEU A 85 -1.65 11.68 16.32
C LEU A 85 -0.46 12.33 15.59
N THR A 86 -0.16 11.94 14.34
CA THR A 86 1.03 12.41 13.62
C THR A 86 1.14 13.94 13.59
N ASP A 87 0.05 14.66 13.31
CA ASP A 87 0.09 16.13 13.27
C ASP A 87 0.19 16.76 14.67
N SER A 88 -0.43 16.15 15.68
CA SER A 88 -0.25 16.56 17.08
C SER A 88 1.22 16.42 17.48
N PHE A 89 1.88 15.33 17.12
CA PHE A 89 3.32 15.13 17.37
C PHE A 89 4.21 16.06 16.54
N LYS A 90 3.83 16.41 15.30
CA LYS A 90 4.56 17.43 14.52
C LYS A 90 4.50 18.79 15.20
N ARG A 91 3.31 19.22 15.65
CA ARG A 91 3.13 20.48 16.38
C ARG A 91 3.91 20.49 17.69
N PHE A 92 3.83 19.41 18.46
CA PHE A 92 4.57 19.24 19.69
C PHE A 92 6.09 19.36 19.48
N ARG A 93 6.64 18.73 18.43
CA ARG A 93 8.08 18.87 18.10
C ARG A 93 8.49 20.28 17.67
N GLY A 94 7.54 21.15 17.32
CA GLY A 94 7.80 22.55 16.98
C GLY A 94 8.11 23.44 18.19
N ASP A 95 7.73 23.03 19.40
CA ASP A 95 8.00 23.74 20.65
C ASP A 95 8.22 22.73 21.79
N ILE A 96 9.47 22.53 22.19
CA ILE A 96 9.86 21.56 23.23
C ILE A 96 10.24 22.27 24.54
N SER A 97 9.67 23.44 24.82
CA SER A 97 9.81 24.11 26.11
C SER A 97 9.24 23.26 27.26
N ASP A 98 9.79 23.42 28.47
CA ASP A 98 9.36 22.68 29.66
C ASP A 98 7.85 22.83 29.94
N ASP A 99 7.30 24.04 29.75
CA ASP A 99 5.88 24.33 29.88
C ASP A 99 5.04 23.54 28.86
N ASN A 100 5.48 23.49 27.59
CA ASN A 100 4.75 22.75 26.56
C ASN A 100 4.86 21.24 26.75
N ILE A 101 6.02 20.73 27.19
CA ILE A 101 6.21 19.33 27.57
C ILE A 101 5.26 18.96 28.72
N TRP A 102 5.23 19.77 29.78
CA TRP A 102 4.35 19.54 30.92
C TRP A 102 2.88 19.57 30.49
N LYS A 103 2.44 20.59 29.75
CA LYS A 103 1.06 20.72 29.26
C LYS A 103 0.65 19.55 28.36
N PHE A 104 1.51 19.18 27.40
CA PHE A 104 1.25 18.08 26.49
C PHE A 104 1.09 16.76 27.26
N SER A 105 2.00 16.50 28.20
CA SER A 105 2.04 15.25 28.96
C SER A 105 0.94 15.15 30.01
N SER A 106 0.59 16.26 30.67
CA SER A 106 -0.34 16.27 31.82
C SER A 106 -1.82 16.40 31.41
N MET A 107 -2.13 17.05 30.29
CA MET A 107 -3.51 17.35 29.91
C MET A 107 -3.81 17.04 28.44
N ASP A 108 -3.02 17.57 27.51
CA ASP A 108 -3.40 17.51 26.09
C ASP A 108 -3.36 16.06 25.57
N PHE A 109 -2.40 15.24 26.01
CA PHE A 109 -2.28 13.86 25.54
C PHE A 109 -3.48 12.98 25.97
N HIS A 110 -3.93 13.08 27.22
CA HIS A 110 -5.11 12.33 27.68
C HIS A 110 -6.36 12.74 26.87
N LEU A 111 -6.58 14.04 26.66
CA LEU A 111 -7.69 14.54 25.85
C LEU A 111 -7.57 14.11 24.38
N LEU A 112 -6.35 14.00 23.84
CA LEU A 112 -6.12 13.48 22.50
C LEU A 112 -6.50 12.00 22.39
N LEU A 113 -6.26 11.19 23.42
CA LEU A 113 -6.63 9.77 23.44
C LEU A 113 -8.15 9.52 23.54
N GLU A 114 -8.91 10.44 24.13
CA GLU A 114 -10.38 10.35 24.24
C GLU A 114 -11.11 10.63 22.92
N LYS A 115 -10.46 11.33 21.99
CA LYS A 115 -11.01 11.64 20.66
C LYS A 115 -10.97 10.42 19.74
N GLU A 116 -11.79 10.48 18.70
CA GLU A 116 -11.88 9.44 17.66
C GLU A 116 -10.62 9.38 16.79
N LEU A 117 -10.39 8.21 16.18
CA LEU A 117 -9.39 8.02 15.14
C LEU A 117 -9.66 8.97 13.99
N LYS A 118 -8.59 9.62 13.55
CA LYS A 118 -8.55 10.50 12.38
C LYS A 118 -7.14 10.53 11.82
N PHE A 119 -6.98 10.24 10.55
CA PHE A 119 -5.73 10.15 9.83
C PHE A 119 -5.64 11.33 8.86
N SER A 120 -4.97 12.39 9.31
CA SER A 120 -4.69 13.57 8.47
C SER A 120 -3.56 13.34 7.47
N VAL A 121 -2.86 12.21 7.56
CA VAL A 121 -1.73 11.84 6.71
C VAL A 121 -2.15 10.68 5.83
N LYS A 122 -1.98 10.85 4.52
CA LYS A 122 -2.12 9.75 3.55
C LYS A 122 -0.82 8.97 3.46
N LEU A 123 -0.92 7.67 3.24
CA LEU A 123 0.23 6.84 2.95
C LEU A 123 0.67 7.08 1.50
N GLU A 124 1.72 7.89 1.33
CA GLU A 124 2.24 8.25 0.02
C GLU A 124 3.27 7.25 -0.51
N THR A 125 3.44 7.26 -1.84
CA THR A 125 4.31 6.34 -2.57
C THR A 125 5.64 6.96 -3.01
N ASP A 126 6.06 8.13 -2.49
CA ASP A 126 7.34 8.82 -2.81
C ASP A 126 7.75 8.78 -4.31
N SER A 127 6.77 8.95 -5.22
CA SER A 127 6.90 8.79 -6.69
C SER A 127 7.23 7.37 -7.20
N ASN A 128 7.60 6.46 -6.30
CA ASN A 128 7.96 5.07 -6.55
C ASN A 128 7.68 4.18 -5.33
N LEU A 129 6.78 3.22 -5.46
CA LEU A 129 6.48 2.28 -4.38
C LEU A 129 7.54 1.19 -4.24
N TRP A 130 8.70 1.55 -3.66
CA TRP A 130 9.75 0.60 -3.34
C TRP A 130 9.30 -0.38 -2.24
N PRO A 131 9.84 -1.62 -2.19
CA PRO A 131 9.41 -2.63 -1.21
C PRO A 131 9.60 -2.21 0.24
N ASN A 132 10.64 -1.42 0.54
CA ASN A 132 10.85 -0.86 1.88
C ASN A 132 9.75 0.15 2.22
N LEU A 133 9.37 1.03 1.29
CA LEU A 133 8.30 1.99 1.51
C LEU A 133 6.94 1.29 1.69
N LEU A 134 6.64 0.28 0.86
CA LEU A 134 5.45 -0.56 1.01
C LEU A 134 5.40 -1.23 2.39
N LYS A 135 6.52 -1.83 2.83
CA LYS A 135 6.61 -2.45 4.15
C LYS A 135 6.43 -1.44 5.28
N ASP A 136 7.14 -0.32 5.22
CA ASP A 136 7.09 0.71 6.25
C ASP A 136 5.68 1.31 6.37
N ASN A 137 5.02 1.57 5.25
CA ASN A 137 3.64 2.07 5.24
C ASN A 137 2.65 1.03 5.76
N SER A 138 2.77 -0.24 5.37
CA SER A 138 1.89 -1.31 5.85
C SER A 138 2.03 -1.50 7.37
N LEU A 139 3.26 -1.50 7.89
CA LEU A 139 3.52 -1.60 9.33
C LEU A 139 2.98 -0.41 10.13
N LYS A 140 3.04 0.82 9.58
CA LYS A 140 2.45 2.01 10.23
C LYS A 140 0.95 1.87 10.46
N VAL A 141 0.25 1.07 9.65
CA VAL A 141 -1.18 0.78 9.78
C VAL A 141 -1.44 -0.60 10.35
N GLY A 142 -0.45 -1.22 11.00
CA GLY A 142 -0.60 -2.51 11.68
C GLY A 142 -0.81 -3.71 10.73
N LEU A 143 -0.42 -3.59 9.46
CA LEU A 143 -0.49 -4.65 8.46
C LEU A 143 0.91 -5.22 8.21
N ASP A 144 1.14 -6.48 8.60
CA ASP A 144 2.42 -7.15 8.41
C ASP A 144 2.39 -8.13 7.22
N CYS A 145 2.65 -7.58 6.03
CA CYS A 145 2.58 -8.26 4.75
C CYS A 145 3.91 -9.00 4.46
N GLN A 146 3.92 -10.32 4.64
CA GLN A 146 5.11 -11.16 4.61
C GLN A 146 5.65 -11.34 3.19
N LEU A 147 4.77 -11.38 2.18
CA LEU A 147 5.14 -11.59 0.79
C LEU A 147 5.96 -10.42 0.23
N ILE A 148 5.92 -9.23 0.86
CA ILE A 148 6.83 -8.12 0.51
C ILE A 148 8.28 -8.55 0.69
N ASP A 149 8.61 -9.23 1.78
CA ASP A 149 9.97 -9.68 2.05
C ASP A 149 10.36 -10.85 1.15
N ILE A 150 9.45 -11.81 0.96
CA ILE A 150 9.66 -12.96 0.07
C ILE A 150 9.93 -12.50 -1.37
N HIS A 151 9.19 -11.51 -1.86
CA HIS A 151 9.34 -10.98 -3.23
C HIS A 151 10.18 -9.70 -3.33
N ARG A 152 10.87 -9.30 -2.26
CA ARG A 152 11.59 -8.03 -2.16
C ARG A 152 12.49 -7.74 -3.36
N ALA A 153 13.24 -8.74 -3.82
CA ALA A 153 14.13 -8.59 -4.97
C ALA A 153 13.38 -8.35 -6.28
N LYS A 154 12.27 -9.07 -6.52
CA LYS A 154 11.44 -8.94 -7.72
C LYS A 154 10.74 -7.59 -7.75
N LEU A 155 10.11 -7.19 -6.66
CA LEU A 155 9.45 -5.89 -6.54
C LEU A 155 10.44 -4.73 -6.70
N ARG A 156 11.63 -4.83 -6.10
CA ARG A 156 12.70 -3.82 -6.30
C ARG A 156 13.06 -3.67 -7.78
N ASN A 157 13.21 -4.79 -8.47
CA ASN A 157 13.50 -4.81 -9.90
C ASN A 157 12.32 -4.31 -10.76
N LEU A 158 11.08 -4.61 -10.38
CA LEU A 158 9.86 -4.07 -11.03
C LEU A 158 9.89 -2.54 -11.03
N VAL A 159 10.07 -1.95 -9.84
CA VAL A 159 10.13 -0.49 -9.63
C VAL A 159 11.31 0.12 -10.38
N GLY A 160 12.50 -0.48 -10.23
CA GLY A 160 13.72 0.00 -10.88
C GLY A 160 13.61 0.02 -12.41
N ARG A 161 13.15 -1.08 -13.01
CA ARG A 161 12.98 -1.17 -14.46
C ARG A 161 11.87 -0.27 -14.98
N ARG A 162 10.78 -0.08 -14.23
CA ARG A 162 9.75 0.92 -14.58
C ARG A 162 10.37 2.31 -14.73
N ASN A 163 11.23 2.72 -13.80
CA ASN A 163 11.90 4.03 -13.89
C ASN A 163 12.77 4.14 -15.14
N GLU A 164 13.54 3.11 -15.46
CA GLU A 164 14.34 3.11 -16.68
C GLU A 164 13.49 3.21 -17.95
N ILE A 165 12.40 2.45 -18.03
CA ILE A 165 11.48 2.47 -19.17
C ILE A 165 10.81 3.83 -19.30
N ALA A 166 10.31 4.41 -18.20
CA ALA A 166 9.66 5.72 -18.16
C ALA A 166 10.60 6.87 -18.55
N HIS A 167 11.90 6.76 -18.23
CA HIS A 167 12.93 7.70 -18.67
C HIS A 167 13.47 7.41 -20.09
N GLY A 168 12.83 6.53 -20.86
CA GLY A 168 13.19 6.26 -22.25
C GLY A 168 14.47 5.43 -22.43
N LYS A 169 15.02 4.83 -21.36
CA LYS A 169 16.19 3.97 -21.47
C LYS A 169 15.84 2.67 -22.22
N LYS A 170 16.81 2.12 -22.94
CA LYS A 170 16.71 0.80 -23.62
C LYS A 170 16.81 -0.36 -22.61
N ASN A 171 15.82 -0.47 -21.74
CA ASN A 171 15.57 -1.69 -20.98
C ASN A 171 14.84 -2.71 -21.88
N ILE A 172 15.42 -3.91 -22.02
CA ILE A 172 14.90 -4.99 -22.86
C ILE A 172 14.33 -6.07 -21.94
N ILE A 173 13.09 -6.47 -22.23
CA ILE A 173 12.43 -7.61 -21.61
C ILE A 173 12.42 -8.71 -22.67
N LYS A 174 13.05 -9.85 -22.38
CA LYS A 174 13.29 -10.89 -23.39
C LYS A 174 11.99 -11.49 -23.90
N ASN A 175 11.10 -11.84 -22.98
CA ASN A 175 9.87 -12.56 -23.29
C ASN A 175 8.87 -12.54 -22.12
N ILE A 176 7.70 -13.15 -22.32
CA ILE A 176 6.66 -13.30 -21.30
C ILE A 176 7.16 -14.13 -20.11
N GLU A 177 8.02 -15.12 -20.36
CA GLU A 177 8.60 -15.98 -19.32
C GLU A 177 9.50 -15.19 -18.35
N GLU A 178 10.19 -14.15 -18.83
CA GLU A 178 10.92 -13.20 -17.98
C GLU A 178 9.97 -12.29 -17.18
N TYR A 179 8.85 -11.88 -17.76
CA TYR A 179 7.88 -10.98 -17.13
C TYR A 179 7.06 -11.68 -16.02
N GLN A 180 6.65 -12.92 -16.24
CA GLN A 180 5.70 -13.64 -15.39
C GLN A 180 6.06 -13.71 -13.90
N PRO A 181 7.33 -13.93 -13.48
CA PRO A 181 7.67 -13.92 -12.07
C PRO A 181 7.44 -12.58 -11.36
N TYR A 182 7.53 -11.46 -12.09
CA TYR A 182 7.28 -10.12 -11.55
C TYR A 182 5.78 -9.85 -11.41
N GLU A 183 5.01 -10.27 -12.42
CA GLU A 183 3.54 -10.22 -12.37
C GLU A 183 3.02 -11.01 -11.17
N GLN A 184 3.47 -12.26 -11.02
CA GLN A 184 3.08 -13.11 -9.90
C GLN A 184 3.41 -12.46 -8.56
N ALA A 185 4.64 -11.96 -8.40
CA ALA A 185 5.09 -11.31 -7.18
C ALA A 185 4.26 -10.06 -6.81
N ALA A 186 3.93 -9.23 -7.80
CA ALA A 186 3.13 -8.03 -7.57
C ALA A 186 1.68 -8.38 -7.19
N LEU A 187 1.05 -9.32 -7.92
CA LEU A 187 -0.31 -9.76 -7.64
C LEU A 187 -0.41 -10.44 -6.27
N GLU A 188 0.52 -11.33 -5.93
CA GLU A 188 0.53 -12.00 -4.62
C GLU A 188 0.58 -11.00 -3.46
N VAL A 189 1.41 -9.95 -3.57
CA VAL A 189 1.51 -8.91 -2.54
C VAL A 189 0.25 -8.03 -2.48
N MET A 190 -0.36 -7.71 -3.63
CA MET A 190 -1.65 -7.03 -3.68
C MET A 190 -2.74 -7.84 -2.98
N HIS A 191 -2.83 -9.14 -3.27
CA HIS A 191 -3.79 -10.05 -2.65
C HIS A 191 -3.57 -10.17 -1.14
N GLU A 192 -2.33 -10.39 -0.68
CA GLU A 192 -2.04 -10.48 0.75
C GLU A 192 -2.43 -9.19 1.47
N LEU A 193 -2.12 -8.02 0.90
CA LEU A 193 -2.52 -6.73 1.49
C LEU A 193 -4.04 -6.61 1.62
N ALA A 194 -4.79 -7.00 0.57
CA ALA A 194 -6.26 -6.99 0.61
C ALA A 194 -6.80 -7.92 1.71
N VAL A 195 -6.27 -9.15 1.79
CA VAL A 195 -6.65 -10.12 2.82
C VAL A 195 -6.37 -9.58 4.22
N LEU A 196 -5.20 -8.97 4.45
CA LEU A 196 -4.84 -8.38 5.74
C LEU A 196 -5.79 -7.25 6.15
N VAL A 197 -6.21 -6.40 5.21
CA VAL A 197 -7.20 -5.35 5.48
C VAL A 197 -8.55 -5.95 5.85
N VAL A 198 -9.05 -6.90 5.06
CA VAL A 198 -10.33 -7.58 5.34
C VAL A 198 -10.28 -8.25 6.71
N ASP A 199 -9.23 -9.02 7.00
CA ASP A 199 -9.05 -9.68 8.28
C ASP A 199 -9.00 -8.69 9.44
N CYS A 200 -8.28 -7.58 9.27
CA CYS A 200 -8.15 -6.58 10.33
C CYS A 200 -9.49 -5.89 10.63
N LEU A 201 -10.27 -5.55 9.61
CA LEU A 201 -11.59 -4.94 9.77
C LEU A 201 -12.61 -5.93 10.34
N ASP A 202 -12.73 -7.12 9.75
CA ASP A 202 -13.73 -8.13 10.13
C ASP A 202 -13.49 -8.67 11.54
N LYS A 203 -12.23 -8.95 11.90
CA LYS A 203 -11.84 -9.47 13.23
C LYS A 203 -11.55 -8.35 14.23
N ARG A 204 -11.70 -7.08 13.83
CA ARG A 204 -11.43 -5.89 14.67
C ARG A 204 -10.03 -5.86 15.28
N LEU A 205 -9.03 -6.30 14.53
CA LEU A 205 -7.64 -6.41 15.01
C LEU A 205 -6.99 -5.06 15.29
N TYR A 206 -7.66 -3.95 14.98
CA TYR A 206 -7.26 -2.58 15.32
C TYR A 206 -7.56 -2.21 16.80
N LEU A 207 -8.35 -3.01 17.52
CA LEU A 207 -8.63 -2.79 18.95
C LEU A 207 -7.54 -3.38 19.85
N LYS A 208 -7.32 -2.77 21.02
CA LYS A 208 -6.53 -3.40 22.09
C LYS A 208 -7.27 -4.62 22.62
N GLU A 209 -6.54 -5.68 22.93
CA GLU A 209 -7.10 -6.80 23.69
C GLU A 209 -7.61 -6.26 25.05
N SER A 210 -8.81 -6.68 25.44
CA SER A 210 -9.36 -6.29 26.74
C SER A 210 -8.53 -7.01 27.81
N SER A 211 -7.72 -6.25 28.54
CA SER A 211 -7.07 -6.70 29.77
C SER A 211 -8.10 -6.96 30.87
#